data_AF-A0A0R2PQ58-F1
#
_entry.id   AF-A0A0R2PQ58-F1
#
_cell.length_a   1.000
_cell.length_b   1.000
_cell.length_c   1.000
_cell.angle_alpha   90.00
_cell.angle_beta   90.00
_cell.angle_gamma   90.00
#
_symmetry.space_group_name_H-M   'P 1'
#
loop_
_entity.id
_entity.type
_entity.pdbx_description
1 polymer ?
#
loop_
_entity_poly.entity_id
_entity_poly.type
_entity_poly.pdbx_seq_one_letter_code
_entity_poly.pdbx_strand_id
1 'polypeptide(L)'
;MIEDPEVWGVQSLSAEAITLRLVVKVRAGEQWAAQRALYRALKETLDQREVDIPPLNRMVVDGMEGTRSRGSNRVTRVDPDAPKD
;
A
#
# COMPACT_ATOMS: atom_id res chain seq x y z
N MET A 1 14.74 -28.09 13.04
CA MET A 1 13.44 -27.97 13.75
C MET A 1 13.27 -29.25 14.55
N ILE A 2 12.66 -29.17 15.73
CA ILE A 2 12.44 -30.36 16.58
C ILE A 2 11.10 -31.03 16.22
N GLU A 3 10.12 -30.22 15.83
CA GLU A 3 8.78 -30.63 15.46
C GLU A 3 8.35 -29.89 14.18
N ASP A 4 7.26 -30.34 13.58
CA ASP A 4 6.64 -29.67 12.45
C ASP A 4 6.10 -28.28 12.84
N PRO A 5 6.13 -27.30 11.93
CA PRO A 5 5.56 -25.98 12.18
C PRO A 5 4.06 -26.05 12.46
N GLU A 6 3.60 -25.38 13.51
CA GLU A 6 2.17 -25.28 13.84
C GLU A 6 1.61 -23.95 13.33
N VAL A 7 0.59 -24.02 12.45
CA VAL A 7 -0.13 -22.85 11.96
C VAL A 7 -1.23 -22.51 12.96
N TRP A 8 -1.06 -21.41 13.69
CA TRP A 8 -2.07 -20.93 14.63
C TRP A 8 -3.18 -20.11 13.95
N GLY A 9 -3.08 -19.90 12.64
CA GLY A 9 -4.12 -19.29 11.82
C GLY A 9 -3.93 -17.79 11.57
N VAL A 10 -5.04 -17.12 11.22
CA VAL A 10 -5.09 -15.70 10.88
C VAL A 10 -5.07 -14.85 12.15
N GLN A 11 -4.10 -13.96 12.26
CA GLN A 11 -4.02 -12.95 13.31
C GLN A 11 -4.77 -11.67 12.92
N SER A 12 -4.72 -11.29 11.64
CA SER A 12 -5.42 -10.10 11.14
C SER A 12 -5.75 -10.25 9.65
N LEU A 13 -6.83 -9.60 9.25
CA LEU A 13 -7.24 -9.42 7.87
C LEU A 13 -7.54 -7.93 7.67
N SER A 14 -6.85 -7.29 6.74
CA SER A 14 -7.12 -5.91 6.33
C SER A 14 -7.42 -5.85 4.82
N ALA A 15 -7.67 -4.65 4.30
CA ALA A 15 -7.88 -4.47 2.86
C ALA A 15 -6.59 -4.76 2.06
N GLU A 16 -5.44 -4.70 2.72
CA GLU A 16 -4.12 -4.76 2.10
C GLU A 16 -3.42 -6.10 2.31
N ALA A 17 -3.60 -6.74 3.48
CA ALA A 17 -2.84 -7.94 3.82
C ALA A 17 -3.55 -8.88 4.81
N ILE A 18 -3.12 -10.13 4.77
CA ILE A 18 -3.45 -11.17 5.75
C ILE A 18 -2.20 -11.47 6.57
N THR A 19 -2.31 -11.39 7.90
CA THR A 19 -1.22 -11.78 8.80
C THR A 19 -1.51 -13.15 9.37
N LEU A 20 -0.60 -14.10 9.15
CA LEU A 20 -0.67 -15.46 9.71
C LEU A 20 0.31 -15.62 10.88
N ARG A 21 0.00 -16.52 11.82
CA ARG A 21 0.95 -16.95 12.87
C ARG A 21 1.41 -18.37 12.60
N LEU A 22 2.72 -18.56 12.60
CA LEU A 22 3.38 -19.86 12.57
C LEU A 22 4.29 -19.98 13.79
N VAL A 23 4.20 -21.10 14.50
CA VAL A 23 5.03 -21.39 15.68
C VAL A 23 5.85 -22.63 15.40
N VAL A 24 7.15 -22.56 15.68
CA VAL A 24 8.09 -23.67 15.46
C VAL A 24 8.94 -23.87 16.70
N LYS A 25 9.03 -25.12 17.16
CA LYS A 25 9.96 -25.50 18.23
C LYS A 25 11.35 -25.81 17.67
N VAL A 26 12.36 -25.20 18.28
CA VAL A 26 13.76 -25.26 17.85
C VAL A 26 14.65 -25.55 19.04
N ARG A 27 15.85 -26.09 18.80
CA ARG A 27 16.83 -26.30 19.87
C ARG A 27 17.33 -24.94 20.36
N ALA A 28 17.69 -24.87 21.64
CA ALA A 28 18.26 -23.67 22.23
C ALA A 28 19.53 -23.26 21.45
N GLY A 29 19.61 -21.99 21.05
CA GLY A 29 20.72 -21.45 20.27
C GLY A 29 20.52 -21.56 18.74
N GLU A 30 19.59 -22.38 18.26
CA GLU A 30 19.34 -22.57 16.82
C GLU A 30 18.27 -21.63 16.26
N GLN A 31 17.64 -20.79 17.09
CA GLN A 31 16.46 -20.01 16.69
C GLN A 31 16.68 -19.15 15.43
N TRP A 32 17.85 -18.52 15.29
CA TRP A 32 18.14 -17.69 14.12
C TRP A 32 18.43 -18.50 12.85
N ALA A 33 19.08 -19.66 12.99
CA ALA A 33 19.33 -20.55 11.87
C ALA A 33 18.01 -21.15 11.35
N ALA A 34 17.17 -21.61 12.27
CA ALA A 34 15.84 -22.12 11.96
C ALA A 34 14.93 -21.05 11.33
N GLN A 35 14.92 -19.83 11.87
CA GLN A 35 14.14 -18.72 11.31
C GLN A 35 14.56 -18.44 9.86
N ARG A 36 15.85 -18.37 9.56
CA ARG A 36 16.33 -18.12 8.20
C ARG A 36 15.98 -19.25 7.23
N ALA A 37 16.14 -20.49 7.66
CA ALA A 37 15.78 -21.65 6.84
C ALA A 37 14.27 -21.65 6.54
N LEU A 38 13.43 -21.38 7.55
CA LEU A 38 11.99 -21.28 7.40
C LEU A 38 11.57 -20.14 6.47
N TYR A 39 12.16 -18.95 6.64
CA TYR A 39 11.88 -17.79 5.78
C TYR A 39 12.24 -18.05 4.32
N ARG A 40 13.38 -18.73 4.08
CA ARG A 40 13.78 -19.11 2.72
C ARG A 40 12.78 -20.07 2.10
N ALA A 41 12.44 -21.15 2.80
CA ALA A 41 11.48 -22.14 2.31
C ALA A 41 10.10 -21.51 2.05
N LEU A 42 9.66 -20.62 2.94
CA LEU A 42 8.39 -19.90 2.78
C LEU A 42 8.45 -19.00 1.55
N LYS A 43 9.51 -18.20 1.37
CA LYS A 43 9.67 -17.32 0.21
C LYS A 43 9.68 -18.11 -1.10
N GLU A 44 10.48 -19.17 -1.19
CA GLU A 44 10.56 -20.02 -2.37
C GLU A 44 9.20 -20.65 -2.70
N THR A 45 8.47 -21.12 -1.69
CA THR A 45 7.14 -21.72 -1.88
C THR A 45 6.10 -20.68 -2.30
N LEU A 46 6.10 -19.50 -1.66
CA LEU A 46 5.17 -18.42 -2.01
C LEU A 46 5.42 -17.91 -3.44
N ASP A 47 6.68 -17.78 -3.84
CA ASP A 47 7.05 -17.41 -5.21
C ASP A 47 6.56 -18.43 -6.24
N GLN A 48 6.76 -19.73 -5.97
CA GLN A 48 6.29 -20.80 -6.85
C GLN A 48 4.76 -20.88 -6.97
N ARG A 49 4.05 -20.39 -5.95
CA ARG A 49 2.59 -20.34 -5.90
C ARG A 49 2.04 -19.00 -6.39
N GLU A 50 2.90 -18.11 -6.88
CA GLU A 50 2.53 -16.78 -7.37
C GLU A 50 1.75 -15.95 -6.33
N VAL A 51 2.12 -16.11 -5.05
CA VAL A 51 1.55 -15.31 -3.96
C VAL A 51 2.28 -13.98 -3.88
N ASP A 52 1.57 -12.90 -4.18
CA ASP A 52 2.12 -11.54 -4.10
C ASP A 52 2.47 -11.13 -2.67
N ILE A 53 3.62 -10.47 -2.54
CA ILE A 53 4.02 -9.84 -1.29
C ILE A 53 3.37 -8.45 -1.25
N PRO A 54 2.68 -8.09 -0.14
CA PRO A 54 2.07 -6.77 -0.01
C PRO A 54 3.09 -5.65 -0.27
N PRO A 55 2.81 -4.71 -1.20
CA PRO A 55 3.73 -3.63 -1.54
C PRO A 55 3.87 -2.64 -0.38
N LEU A 56 4.98 -1.88 -0.37
CA LEU A 56 5.11 -0.75 0.53
C LEU A 56 4.11 0.35 0.14
N ASN A 57 3.22 0.73 1.07
CA ASN A 57 2.24 1.78 0.83
C ASN A 57 2.93 3.10 0.47
N ARG A 58 2.61 3.64 -0.72
CA ARG A 58 2.93 5.02 -1.10
C ARG A 58 1.65 5.70 -1.56
N MET A 59 1.15 6.65 -0.77
CA MET A 59 0.13 7.59 -1.25
C MET A 59 0.82 8.70 -2.04
N VAL A 60 0.45 8.84 -3.32
CA VAL A 60 0.76 10.02 -4.12
C VAL A 60 -0.55 10.81 -4.22
N VAL A 61 -0.61 11.98 -3.59
CA VAL A 61 -1.74 12.90 -3.74
C VAL A 61 -1.53 13.65 -5.05
N ASP A 62 -2.34 13.34 -6.07
CA ASP A 62 -2.39 14.13 -7.28
C ASP A 62 -3.45 15.24 -7.12
N GLY A 63 -3.07 16.50 -7.34
CA GLY A 63 -4.02 17.62 -7.43
C GLY A 63 -4.31 18.41 -6.14
N MET A 64 -3.39 19.29 -5.75
CA MET A 64 -3.76 20.66 -5.32
C MET A 64 -3.45 21.67 -6.43
N GLU A 65 -3.56 21.24 -7.70
CA GLU A 65 -3.42 22.11 -8.85
C GLU A 65 -4.79 22.69 -9.22
N GLY A 66 -5.10 23.90 -8.73
CA GLY A 66 -5.99 24.79 -9.47
C GLY A 66 -7.37 25.16 -8.90
N THR A 67 -7.55 25.41 -7.60
CA THR A 67 -8.67 26.28 -7.14
C THR A 67 -8.34 27.76 -7.35
N ARG A 68 -8.07 28.17 -8.61
CA ARG A 68 -8.02 29.58 -9.02
C ARG A 68 -8.84 29.78 -10.30
N SER A 69 -10.15 29.81 -10.15
CA SER A 69 -11.10 30.24 -11.19
C SER A 69 -12.39 30.65 -10.46
N ARG A 70 -12.96 31.86 -10.56
CA ARG A 70 -12.93 32.90 -11.59
C ARG A 70 -13.07 34.28 -10.92
N GLY A 71 -12.07 35.15 -11.06
CA GLY A 71 -12.27 36.59 -10.88
C GLY A 71 -13.02 37.13 -12.09
N SER A 72 -14.26 37.55 -11.90
CA SER A 72 -15.09 38.21 -12.91
C SER A 72 -14.46 39.55 -13.32
N ASN A 73 -13.67 39.58 -14.41
CA ASN A 73 -13.37 40.84 -15.08
C ASN A 73 -14.43 41.11 -16.16
N ARG A 74 -15.56 41.67 -15.74
CA ARG A 74 -16.57 42.22 -16.66
C ARG A 74 -16.05 43.58 -17.15
N VAL A 75 -15.30 43.57 -18.25
CA VAL A 75 -15.02 44.79 -19.02
C VAL A 75 -16.32 45.22 -19.67
N THR A 76 -16.95 46.29 -19.17
CA THR A 76 -18.02 46.98 -19.89
C THR A 76 -17.40 47.67 -21.09
N ARG A 77 -17.65 47.13 -22.29
CA ARG A 77 -17.43 47.84 -23.54
C ARG A 77 -18.46 48.97 -23.57
N VAL A 78 -18.01 50.21 -23.35
CA VAL A 78 -18.79 51.41 -23.66
C VAL A 78 -18.63 51.67 -25.14
N ASP A 79 -19.71 51.55 -25.91
CA ASP A 79 -19.73 51.92 -27.33
C ASP A 79 -19.74 53.46 -27.43
N PRO A 80 -18.76 54.09 -28.10
CA PRO A 80 -18.62 55.55 -28.11
C PRO A 80 -19.52 56.28 -29.11
N ASP A 81 -20.43 55.61 -29.82
CA ASP A 81 -21.15 56.22 -30.95
C ASP A 81 -22.67 55.96 -30.91
N ALA A 82 -23.33 56.40 -29.83
CA ALA A 82 -24.79 56.48 -29.78
C ALA A 82 -25.24 57.86 -30.31
N PRO A 83 -26.11 57.94 -31.33
CA PRO A 83 -26.61 59.21 -31.85
C PRO A 83 -27.47 59.92 -30.79
N LYS A 84 -27.28 61.23 -30.67
CA LYS A 84 -28.11 62.09 -29.84
C LYS A 84 -29.14 62.80 -30.71
N ASP A 85 -30.37 62.28 -30.68
CA ASP A 85 -31.57 62.96 -31.13
C ASP A 85 -32.61 62.96 -29.99
#